data_AF-A0A8J2MD99-F1
#
_entry.id   AF-A0A8J2MD99-F1
#
_cell.length_a   1.000
_cell.length_b   1.000
_cell.length_c   1.000
_cell.angle_alpha   90.00
_cell.angle_beta   90.00
_cell.angle_gamma   90.00
#
_symmetry.space_group_name_H-M   'P 1'
#
loop_
_entity.id
_entity.type
_entity.pdbx_description
1 polymer ?
#
loop_
_entity_poly.entity_id
_entity_poly.type
_entity_poly.pdbx_seq_one_letter_code
_entity_poly.pdbx_strand_id
1 'polypeptide(L)'
;MEEKDGEKKFNLPYRSKLTERIAPGQTLIIKGKTLNTAKKFDIGLHRNSTDYTGEDIPLHISVSFEKGKISFNTFSNNNWGKKEKLKLPFKKGNAFDLRIRAHDHKFVIYCDG
;
A
#
# COMPACT_ATOMS: atom_id res chain seq x y z
N MET A 1 -2.98 -28.20 15.44
CA MET A 1 -1.54 -27.88 15.35
C MET A 1 -1.48 -26.40 15.01
N GLU A 2 -1.34 -25.56 16.02
CA GLU A 2 -1.31 -24.10 15.84
C GLU A 2 0.04 -23.73 15.22
N GLU A 3 0.02 -23.24 13.97
CA GLU A 3 1.17 -22.53 13.42
C GLU A 3 1.37 -21.27 14.25
N LYS A 4 2.46 -21.25 15.04
CA LYS A 4 3.00 -20.00 15.55
C LYS A 4 3.53 -19.23 14.34
N ASP A 5 2.72 -18.30 13.84
CA ASP A 5 3.09 -17.31 12.82
C ASP A 5 4.33 -16.54 13.33
N GLY A 6 5.52 -17.01 12.96
CA GLY A 6 6.75 -16.26 13.16
C GLY A 6 6.65 -15.00 12.31
N GLU A 7 6.70 -13.81 12.93
CA GLU A 7 6.64 -12.54 12.22
C GLU A 7 7.70 -12.50 11.11
N LYS A 8 7.26 -12.68 9.87
CA LYS A 8 8.14 -12.60 8.70
C LYS A 8 8.54 -11.14 8.51
N LYS A 9 9.81 -10.83 8.79
CA LYS A 9 10.37 -9.48 8.59
C LYS A 9 10.68 -9.28 7.11
N PHE A 10 10.17 -8.18 6.55
CA PHE A 10 10.45 -7.78 5.18
C PHE A 10 11.42 -6.59 5.18
N ASN A 11 12.51 -6.71 4.43
CA ASN A 11 13.44 -5.59 4.23
C ASN A 11 12.83 -4.56 3.27
N LEU A 12 13.05 -3.27 3.56
CA LEU A 12 12.62 -2.18 2.70
C LEU A 12 13.77 -1.72 1.77
N PRO A 13 13.50 -1.38 0.50
CA PRO A 13 12.20 -1.46 -0.17
C PRO A 13 11.78 -2.92 -0.43
N TYR A 14 10.56 -3.28 0.00
CA TYR A 14 10.01 -4.60 -0.26
C TYR A 14 9.34 -4.62 -1.63
N ARG A 15 9.69 -5.62 -2.44
CA ARG A 15 9.12 -5.83 -3.77
C ARG A 15 8.80 -7.31 -3.94
N SER A 16 7.63 -7.58 -4.51
CA SER A 16 7.19 -8.93 -4.80
C SER A 16 6.35 -8.92 -6.06
N LYS A 17 6.53 -9.93 -6.90
CA LYS A 17 5.68 -10.18 -8.06
C LYS A 17 4.56 -11.11 -7.63
N LEU A 18 3.31 -10.71 -7.85
CA LEU A 18 2.17 -11.60 -7.64
C LEU A 18 2.25 -12.75 -8.65
N THR A 19 1.95 -13.98 -8.21
CA THR A 19 1.89 -15.15 -9.09
C THR A 19 0.87 -14.94 -10.21
N GLU A 20 -0.26 -14.33 -9.86
CA GLU A 20 -1.34 -13.98 -10.77
C GLU A 20 -1.73 -12.51 -10.60
N ARG A 21 -2.44 -11.95 -11.58
CA ARG A 21 -3.01 -10.60 -11.44
C ARG A 21 -4.02 -10.57 -10.30
N ILE A 22 -4.07 -9.47 -9.57
CA ILE A 22 -5.11 -9.27 -8.55
C ILE A 22 -6.48 -9.17 -9.24
N ALA A 23 -7.41 -10.04 -8.83
CA ALA A 23 -8.75 -10.15 -9.37
C ALA A 23 -9.80 -9.60 -8.37
N PRO A 24 -10.98 -9.17 -8.86
CA PRO A 24 -12.11 -8.80 -8.00
C PRO A 24 -12.39 -9.85 -6.93
N GLY A 25 -12.57 -9.39 -5.69
CA GLY A 25 -12.75 -10.26 -4.51
C GLY A 25 -11.47 -10.55 -3.73
N GLN A 26 -10.29 -10.41 -4.34
CA GLN A 26 -9.01 -10.62 -3.64
C GLN A 26 -8.61 -9.41 -2.80
N THR A 27 -7.84 -9.66 -1.73
CA THR A 27 -7.37 -8.63 -0.81
C THR A 27 -5.88 -8.76 -0.58
N LEU A 28 -5.14 -7.66 -0.76
CA LEU A 28 -3.76 -7.53 -0.31
C LEU A 28 -3.76 -6.97 1.11
N ILE A 29 -3.03 -7.63 2.01
CA ILE A 29 -2.93 -7.25 3.42
C ILE A 29 -1.50 -6.79 3.69
N ILE A 30 -1.36 -5.56 4.14
CA ILE A 30 -0.09 -4.95 4.52
C ILE A 30 -0.18 -4.59 6.00
N LYS A 31 0.49 -5.39 6.84
CA LYS A 31 0.64 -5.15 8.27
C LYS A 31 2.06 -4.74 8.57
N GLY A 32 2.21 -3.79 9.48
CA GLY A 32 3.53 -3.35 9.91
C GLY A 32 3.47 -2.42 11.10
N LYS A 33 4.65 -2.02 11.58
CA LYS A 33 4.80 -1.02 12.63
C LYS A 33 5.74 0.06 12.14
N THR A 34 5.34 1.31 12.33
CA THR A 34 6.19 2.45 11.96
C THR A 34 7.08 2.86 13.12
N LEU A 35 8.23 3.45 12.82
CA LEU A 35 9.08 4.07 13.84
C LEU A 35 8.41 5.34 14.39
N ASN A 36 8.70 5.71 15.64
CA ASN A 36 8.22 6.97 16.23
C ASN A 36 8.73 8.21 15.45
N THR A 37 9.81 8.05 14.69
CA THR A 37 10.45 9.05 13.84
C THR A 37 10.04 8.96 12.37
N ALA A 38 9.13 8.05 12.01
CA ALA A 38 8.70 7.87 10.63
C ALA A 38 8.02 9.13 10.08
N LYS A 39 8.47 9.56 8.90
CA LYS A 39 7.93 10.74 8.19
C LYS A 39 6.86 10.35 7.18
N LYS A 40 7.16 9.31 6.40
CA LYS A 40 6.28 8.77 5.36
C LYS A 40 6.62 7.32 5.01
N PHE A 41 5.68 6.64 4.37
CA PHE A 41 5.95 5.45 3.57
C PHE A 41 4.99 5.41 2.37
N ASP A 42 5.36 4.65 1.36
CA ASP A 42 4.63 4.56 0.09
C ASP A 42 4.34 3.07 -0.22
N ILE A 43 3.15 2.78 -0.75
CA ILE A 43 2.74 1.47 -1.26
C ILE A 43 2.32 1.67 -2.72
N GLY A 44 2.93 0.92 -3.64
CA GLY A 44 2.59 0.94 -5.05
C GLY A 44 2.12 -0.43 -5.53
N LEU A 45 0.98 -0.47 -6.22
CA LEU A 45 0.62 -1.60 -7.08
C LEU A 45 1.10 -1.29 -8.49
N HIS A 46 2.10 -2.03 -8.96
CA HIS A 46 2.73 -1.84 -10.26
C HIS A 46 2.17 -2.83 -11.28
N ARG A 47 1.99 -2.38 -12.52
CA ARG A 47 1.74 -3.27 -13.66
C ARG A 47 3.06 -3.91 -14.07
N ASN A 48 3.03 -5.20 -14.42
CA ASN A 48 4.03 -5.97 -15.17
C ASN A 48 5.51 -6.02 -14.74
N SER A 49 5.98 -5.21 -13.79
CA SER A 49 7.36 -5.32 -13.32
C SER A 49 7.56 -4.90 -11.86
N THR A 50 8.67 -5.38 -11.29
CA THR A 50 9.20 -4.96 -9.98
C THR A 50 10.23 -3.83 -10.09
N ASP A 51 10.63 -3.45 -11.31
CA ASP A 51 11.52 -2.30 -11.52
C ASP A 51 10.74 -0.98 -11.65
N TYR A 52 11.41 0.13 -11.38
CA TYR A 52 10.83 1.47 -11.36
C TYR A 52 10.83 2.11 -12.77
N THR A 53 10.77 1.32 -13.84
CA THR A 53 10.96 1.81 -15.22
C THR A 53 9.66 2.39 -15.77
N GLY A 54 9.15 3.46 -15.16
CA GLY A 54 8.05 4.27 -15.73
C GLY A 54 6.74 3.52 -16.01
N GLU A 55 6.59 2.28 -15.52
CA GLU A 55 5.38 1.48 -15.77
C GLU A 55 4.19 2.02 -14.98
N ASP A 56 2.99 1.71 -15.48
CA ASP A 56 1.74 2.13 -14.84
C ASP A 56 1.70 1.69 -13.37
N ILE A 57 1.30 2.62 -12.51
CA ILE A 57 0.98 2.37 -11.11
C ILE A 57 -0.53 2.59 -10.95
N PRO A 58 -1.37 1.56 -11.18
CA PRO A 58 -2.82 1.67 -11.00
C PRO A 58 -3.24 2.27 -9.65
N LEU A 59 -2.49 1.95 -8.58
CA LEU A 59 -2.72 2.47 -7.25
C LEU A 59 -1.40 2.79 -6.54
N HIS A 60 -1.18 4.07 -6.26
CA HIS A 60 -0.14 4.56 -5.37
C HIS A 60 -0.77 5.13 -4.10
N ILE A 61 -0.40 4.58 -2.94
CA ILE A 61 -0.80 5.05 -1.62
C ILE A 61 0.42 5.69 -0.95
N SER A 62 0.31 6.95 -0.58
CA SER A 62 1.34 7.66 0.19
C SER A 62 0.80 8.04 1.56
N VAL A 63 1.44 7.54 2.60
CA VAL A 63 1.12 7.84 4.00
C VAL A 63 2.14 8.86 4.51
N SER A 64 1.68 10.06 4.85
CA SER A 64 2.52 11.13 5.40
C SER A 64 2.10 11.44 6.83
N PHE A 65 2.95 11.06 7.78
CA PHE A 65 2.76 11.35 9.20
C PHE A 65 3.00 12.83 9.50
N GLU A 66 3.96 13.46 8.82
CA GLU A 66 4.22 14.90 8.95
C GLU A 66 2.99 15.75 8.57
N LYS A 67 2.24 15.32 7.55
CA LYS A 67 1.02 16.01 7.11
C LYS A 67 -0.26 15.50 7.77
N GLY A 68 -0.20 14.35 8.47
CA GLY A 68 -1.38 13.66 9.00
C GLY A 68 -2.37 13.26 7.90
N LYS A 69 -1.87 12.92 6.70
CA LYS A 69 -2.68 12.59 5.52
C LYS A 69 -2.25 11.27 4.90
N ILE A 70 -3.24 10.56 4.38
CA ILE A 70 -3.06 9.49 3.39
C ILE A 70 -3.51 10.03 2.03
N SER A 71 -2.77 9.73 0.98
CA SER A 71 -3.13 10.14 -0.38
C SER A 71 -3.07 9.00 -1.37
N PHE A 72 -3.95 9.04 -2.34
CA PHE A 72 -4.12 8.03 -3.38
C PHE A 72 -3.91 8.71 -4.73
N ASN A 73 -3.18 8.05 -5.62
CA ASN A 73 -3.02 8.52 -6.98
C ASN A 73 -2.78 7.36 -7.93
N THR A 74 -2.92 7.63 -9.21
CA THR A 74 -2.58 6.73 -10.31
C THR A 74 -1.46 7.36 -11.13
N PHE A 75 -0.46 6.56 -11.50
CA PHE A 75 0.53 6.94 -12.49
C PHE A 75 0.25 6.16 -13.77
N SER A 76 -0.04 6.84 -14.85
CA SER A 76 -0.36 6.23 -16.14
C SER A 76 0.06 7.15 -17.27
N ASN A 77 0.50 6.59 -18.41
CA ASN A 77 0.97 7.39 -19.55
C ASN A 77 2.05 8.42 -19.14
N ASN A 78 3.01 7.98 -18.32
CA ASN A 78 4.09 8.79 -17.76
C ASN A 78 3.66 10.03 -16.96
N ASN A 79 2.42 10.06 -16.46
CA ASN A 79 1.89 11.20 -15.71
C ASN A 79 1.13 10.78 -14.46
N TRP A 80 1.21 11.61 -13.43
CA TRP A 80 0.39 11.49 -12.24
C TRP A 80 -1.00 12.03 -12.50
N GLY A 81 -2.02 11.26 -12.13
CA GLY A 81 -3.41 11.68 -12.15
C GLY A 81 -3.76 12.66 -11.03
N LYS A 82 -5.08 12.86 -10.86
CA LYS A 82 -5.63 13.69 -9.78
C LYS A 82 -5.47 12.98 -8.44
N LYS A 83 -4.73 13.62 -7.54
CA LYS A 83 -4.47 13.11 -6.18
C LYS A 83 -5.70 13.25 -5.29
N GLU A 84 -6.12 12.14 -4.68
CA GLU A 84 -7.11 12.11 -3.61
C GLU A 84 -6.41 12.10 -2.25
N LYS A 85 -7.00 12.74 -1.23
CA LYS A 85 -6.39 12.86 0.10
C LYS A 85 -7.45 12.68 1.19
N LEU A 86 -7.12 11.88 2.20
CA LEU A 86 -7.93 11.70 3.40
C LEU A 86 -7.09 11.95 4.66
N LYS A 87 -7.77 12.09 5.80
CA LYS A 87 -7.10 12.13 7.11
C LYS A 87 -6.44 10.76 7.37
N LEU A 88 -5.23 10.77 7.92
CA LEU A 88 -4.56 9.52 8.28
C LEU A 88 -5.28 8.88 9.49
N PRO A 89 -5.72 7.61 9.39
CA PRO A 89 -6.49 6.96 10.46
C PRO A 89 -5.62 6.43 11.60
N PHE A 90 -4.32 6.20 11.37
CA PHE A 90 -3.38 5.70 12.36
C PHE A 90 -2.25 6.69 12.69
N LYS A 91 -1.58 6.45 13.82
CA LYS A 91 -0.49 7.29 14.34
C LYS A 91 0.88 6.68 14.01
N LYS A 92 1.88 7.54 13.83
CA LYS A 92 3.29 7.12 13.77
C LYS A 92 3.67 6.38 15.06
N GLY A 93 4.57 5.40 14.96
CA GLY A 93 4.98 4.58 16.11
C GLY A 93 4.09 3.36 16.37
N ASN A 94 2.85 3.39 15.89
CA ASN A 94 1.89 2.30 16.09
C ASN A 94 1.98 1.26 14.97
N ALA A 95 1.44 0.08 15.27
CA ALA A 95 1.12 -0.90 14.25
C ALA A 95 -0.05 -0.39 13.38
N PHE A 96 -0.11 -0.85 12.14
CA PHE A 96 -1.20 -0.60 11.20
C PHE A 96 -1.60 -1.89 10.49
N ASP A 97 -2.89 -2.02 10.16
CA ASP A 97 -3.43 -3.05 9.26
C ASP A 97 -4.10 -2.36 8.07
N LEU A 98 -3.42 -2.35 6.92
CA LEU A 98 -3.92 -1.77 5.68
C LEU A 98 -4.31 -2.88 4.71
N ARG A 99 -5.57 -2.87 4.27
CA ARG A 99 -6.12 -3.88 3.36
C ARG A 99 -6.60 -3.23 2.07
N ILE A 100 -6.12 -3.73 0.94
CA ILE A 100 -6.51 -3.27 -0.40
C ILE A 100 -7.34 -4.37 -1.03
N ARG A 101 -8.66 -4.17 -1.11
CA ARG A 101 -9.59 -5.11 -1.76
C ARG A 101 -9.87 -4.68 -3.19
N ALA A 102 -9.65 -5.58 -4.13
CA ALA A 102 -10.01 -5.37 -5.53
C ALA A 102 -11.51 -5.64 -5.75
N HIS A 103 -12.14 -4.75 -6.51
CA HIS A 103 -13.47 -4.92 -7.10
C HIS A 103 -13.37 -4.65 -8.61
N ASP A 104 -14.43 -4.93 -9.36
CA ASP A 104 -14.43 -4.84 -10.83
C ASP A 104 -14.00 -3.46 -11.36
N HIS A 105 -14.32 -2.38 -10.62
CA HIS A 105 -14.09 -1.00 -11.07
C HIS A 105 -13.44 -0.10 -10.03
N LYS A 106 -12.98 -0.65 -8.91
CA LYS A 106 -12.36 0.15 -7.83
C LYS A 106 -11.50 -0.69 -6.90
N PHE A 107 -10.61 -0.01 -6.18
CA PHE A 107 -10.02 -0.54 -4.97
C PHE A 107 -10.74 0.05 -3.76
N VAL A 108 -11.02 -0.80 -2.76
CA VAL A 108 -11.50 -0.35 -1.45
C VAL A 108 -10.38 -0.57 -0.45
N ILE A 109 -10.00 0.51 0.23
CA ILE A 109 -8.92 0.50 1.21
C ILE A 109 -9.53 0.57 2.61
N TYR A 110 -9.16 -0.39 3.45
CA TYR A 110 -9.48 -0.41 4.87
C TYR A 110 -8.19 -0.18 5.66
N CYS A 111 -8.26 0.63 6.70
CA CYS A 111 -7.17 0.87 7.62
C CYS A 111 -7.68 0.70 9.04
N ASP A 112 -7.05 -0.16 9.83
CA ASP A 112 -7.37 -0.47 11.22
C ASP A 112 -8.85 -0.83 11.42
N GLY A 113 -9.13 -2.14 11.47
CA GLY A 113 -10.47 -2.67 11.69
C GLY A 113 -11.15 -2.15 12.95
#